data_AF-A0AAV3R266-F1
#
_entry.id   AF-A0AAV3R266-F1
#
_cell.length_a   1.000
_cell.length_b   1.000
_cell.length_c   1.000
_cell.angle_alpha   90.00
_cell.angle_beta   90.00
_cell.angle_gamma   90.00
#
_symmetry.space_group_name_H-M   'P 1'
#
loop_
_entity.id
_entity.type
_entity.pdbx_description
1 polymer ?
#
loop_
_entity_poly.entity_id
_entity_poly.type
_entity_poly.pdbx_seq_one_letter_code
_entity_poly.pdbx_strand_id
1 'polypeptide(L)' 'MIFVPIGYTYGASMFEMEKVKGGSPYGAGPYAGDGSRQPSELELEQAFHQGKYIAAITKKLKEQPNFSG' A
#
# COMPACT_ATOMS: atom_id res chain seq x y z
N MET A 1 13.95 -12.30 5.36
CA MET A 1 13.07 -11.43 4.56
C MET A 1 11.95 -10.94 5.46
N ILE A 2 11.73 -9.62 5.55
CA ILE A 2 10.68 -9.01 6.40
C ILE A 2 9.54 -8.55 5.48
N PHE A 3 8.31 -8.87 5.84
CA PHE A 3 7.10 -8.40 5.14
C PHE A 3 6.42 -7.30 5.95
N VAL A 4 6.03 -6.21 5.27
CA VAL A 4 5.43 -5.02 5.89
C VAL A 4 4.09 -4.72 5.19
N PRO A 5 2.97 -5.26 5.70
CA PRO A 5 1.64 -4.94 5.17
C PRO A 5 1.18 -3.55 5.62
N ILE A 6 0.34 -2.90 4.82
CA ILE A 6 -0.23 -1.59 5.16
C ILE A 6 -1.44 -1.68 6.10
N GLY A 7 -2.04 -2.86 6.26
CA GLY A 7 -3.28 -3.04 7.01
C GLY A 7 -4.40 -2.12 6.47
N TYR A 8 -5.24 -1.61 7.36
CA TYR A 8 -6.27 -0.62 7.01
C TYR A 8 -5.83 0.84 7.19
N THR A 9 -4.52 1.11 7.21
CA THR A 9 -3.99 2.44 7.54
C THR A 9 -4.23 3.51 6.47
N TYR A 10 -4.62 3.12 5.25
CA TYR A 10 -5.09 4.07 4.21
C TYR A 10 -6.50 4.62 4.53
N GLY A 11 -7.20 4.05 5.52
CA GLY A 11 -8.42 4.64 6.08
C GLY A 11 -9.69 4.36 5.28
N ALA A 12 -10.65 5.30 5.35
CA ALA A 12 -12.00 5.13 4.83
C ALA A 12 -12.06 4.71 3.35
N SER A 13 -11.13 5.20 2.52
CA SER A 13 -11.00 4.84 1.10
C SER A 13 -10.77 3.34 0.86
N MET A 14 -10.31 2.58 1.86
CA MET A 14 -10.24 1.12 1.75
C MET A 14 -11.60 0.43 1.75
N PHE A 15 -12.61 1.08 2.34
CA PHE A 15 -13.99 0.58 2.46
C PHE A 15 -14.93 1.19 1.40
N GLU A 16 -14.39 1.90 0.41
CA GLU A 16 -15.15 2.38 -0.74
C GLU A 16 -15.70 1.19 -1.55
N MET A 17 -17.00 1.22 -1.87
CA MET A 17 -17.75 0.11 -2.49
C MET A 17 -18.49 0.50 -3.76
N GLU A 18 -18.61 1.79 -4.09
CA GLU A 18 -19.32 2.26 -5.29
C GLU A 18 -18.48 2.08 -6.56
N LYS A 19 -17.16 2.10 -6.43
CA LYS A 19 -16.21 1.98 -7.54
C LYS A 19 -15.39 0.71 -7.43
N VAL A 20 -15.28 -0.02 -8.54
CA VAL A 20 -14.33 -1.14 -8.63
C VAL A 20 -12.91 -0.61 -8.45
N LYS A 21 -12.25 -1.13 -7.42
CA LYS A 21 -10.86 -0.84 -7.05
C LYS A 21 -10.18 -2.13 -6.59
N GLY A 22 -8.89 -2.23 -6.84
CA GLY A 22 -8.04 -3.26 -6.27
C GLY A 22 -7.43 -2.83 -4.93
N GLY A 23 -6.45 -3.63 -4.48
CA GLY A 23 -5.75 -3.45 -3.21
C GLY A 23 -6.42 -4.13 -2.03
N SER A 24 -5.63 -4.39 -0.99
CA SER A 24 -6.05 -5.11 0.21
C SER A 24 -5.25 -4.66 1.43
N PRO A 25 -5.54 -5.16 2.64
CA PRO A 25 -4.70 -4.92 3.81
C PRO A 25 -3.24 -5.40 3.64
N TYR A 26 -2.98 -6.29 2.69
CA TYR A 26 -1.63 -6.77 2.39
C TYR A 26 -0.81 -5.76 1.56
N GLY A 27 -1.47 -4.84 0.85
CA GLY A 27 -0.82 -3.88 -0.04
C GLY A 27 -1.76 -3.35 -1.11
N ALA A 28 -1.34 -2.25 -1.75
CA ALA A 28 -1.95 -1.72 -2.96
C ALA A 28 -1.77 -2.70 -4.12
N GLY A 29 -2.74 -2.71 -5.02
CA GLY A 29 -2.72 -3.59 -6.19
C GLY A 29 -3.86 -3.23 -7.13
N PRO A 30 -3.63 -2.40 -8.17
CA PRO A 30 -4.69 -1.94 -9.06
C PRO A 30 -5.40 -3.08 -9.80
N TYR A 31 -6.70 -2.94 -10.03
CA TYR A 31 -7.48 -3.87 -10.84
C TYR A 31 -7.29 -3.57 -12.33
N ALA A 32 -6.72 -4.51 -13.08
CA ALA A 32 -6.36 -4.32 -14.48
C ALA A 32 -7.53 -4.49 -15.48
N GLY A 33 -8.63 -5.16 -15.09
CA GLY A 33 -9.69 -5.53 -16.04
C GLY A 33 -9.17 -6.45 -17.14
N ASP A 34 -9.42 -6.09 -18.40
CA ASP A 34 -8.88 -6.75 -19.61
C ASP A 34 -7.50 -6.22 -20.05
N GLY A 35 -6.90 -5.32 -19.27
CA GLY A 35 -5.64 -4.65 -19.58
C GLY A 35 -5.79 -3.24 -20.17
N SER A 36 -7.01 -2.83 -20.54
CA SER A 36 -7.27 -1.46 -21.03
C SER A 36 -7.46 -0.44 -19.89
N ARG A 37 -7.89 -0.90 -18.71
CA ARG A 37 -8.18 -0.05 -17.54
C ARG A 37 -6.89 0.49 -16.93
N GLN A 38 -6.82 1.81 -16.77
CA GLN A 38 -5.78 2.46 -16.00
C GLN A 38 -6.09 2.44 -14.50
N PRO A 39 -5.07 2.44 -13.61
CA PRO A 39 -5.27 2.59 -12.19
C PRO A 39 -6.10 3.83 -11.86
N SER A 40 -7.09 3.68 -10.99
CA SER A 40 -7.90 4.81 -10.51
C SER A 40 -7.11 5.64 -9.51
N GLU A 41 -7.58 6.87 -9.26
CA GLU A 41 -6.99 7.77 -8.26
C GLU A 41 -6.91 7.10 -6.88
N LEU A 42 -7.95 6.38 -6.46
CA LEU A 42 -7.97 5.62 -5.20
C LEU A 42 -6.86 4.56 -5.14
N GLU A 43 -6.58 3.87 -6.25
CA GLU A 43 -5.54 2.84 -6.30
C GLU A 43 -4.14 3.46 -6.27
N LEU A 44 -3.96 4.61 -6.94
CA LEU A 44 -2.71 5.37 -6.93
C LEU A 44 -2.42 5.98 -5.56
N GLU A 45 -3.43 6.54 -4.90
CA GLU A 45 -3.32 7.06 -3.54
C GLU A 45 -2.97 5.96 -2.54
N GLN A 46 -3.59 4.78 -2.64
CA GLN A 46 -3.24 3.64 -1.80
C GLN A 46 -1.79 3.20 -2.00
N ALA A 47 -1.31 3.18 -3.25
CA ALA A 47 0.09 2.86 -3.57
C ALA A 47 1.06 3.91 -3.00
N PHE A 48 0.71 5.19 -3.07
CA PHE A 48 1.49 6.26 -2.49
C PHE A 48 1.54 6.18 -0.96
N HIS A 49 0.40 5.87 -0.32
CA HIS A 49 0.32 5.61 1.10
C HIS A 49 1.21 4.43 1.51
N GLN A 50 1.18 3.33 0.76
CA GLN A 50 2.05 2.18 0.98
C GLN A 50 3.53 2.57 0.90
N GLY A 51 3.93 3.36 -0.11
CA GLY A 51 5.30 3.83 -0.24
C GLY A 51 5.77 4.63 0.98
N LYS A 52 4.95 5.58 1.44
CA LYS A 52 5.23 6.36 2.67
C LYS A 52 5.31 5.47 3.91
N TYR A 53 4.39 4.54 4.07
CA TYR A 53 4.31 3.66 5.23
C TYR A 53 5.54 2.75 5.33
N ILE A 54 5.91 2.09 4.23
CA ILE A 54 7.10 1.23 4.18
C ILE A 54 8.35 2.06 4.42
N ALA A 55 8.52 3.21 3.76
CA ALA A 55 9.69 4.06 3.95
C ALA A 55 9.89 4.49 5.42
N ALA A 56 8.80 4.83 6.13
CA ALA A 56 8.86 5.17 7.54
C ALA A 56 9.31 3.99 8.42
N ILE A 57 8.84 2.76 8.12
CA ILE A 57 9.23 1.55 8.85
C ILE A 57 10.69 1.20 8.55
N THR A 58 11.10 1.22 7.28
CA THR A 58 12.47 0.97 6.87
C THR A 58 13.46 1.94 7.54
N LYS A 59 13.09 3.23 7.65
CA LYS A 59 13.90 4.22 8.36
C LYS A 59 14.10 3.84 9.84
N LYS A 60 13.01 3.49 10.54
CA LYS A 60 13.08 3.06 11.94
C LYS A 60 13.93 1.80 12.14
N LEU A 61 13.82 0.84 11.22
CA LEU A 61 14.63 -0.39 11.25
C LEU A 61 16.12 -0.07 11.08
N LYS A 62 16.47 0.80 10.12
CA LYS A 62 17.85 1.25 9.89
C LYS A 62 18.46 1.94 11.10
N GLU A 63 17.66 2.71 11.84
CA GLU A 63 18.11 3.45 13.03
C GLU A 63 18.29 2.56 14.27
N GLN A 64 17.92 1.27 14.21
CA GLN A 64 18.11 0.38 15.35
C GLN A 64 19.59 -0.03 15.53
N PRO A 65 20.13 -0.01 16.76
CA PRO A 65 21.55 -0.27 17.03
C PRO A 65 22.07 -1.63 16.54
N ASN A 66 21.18 -2.61 16.39
CA ASN A 66 21.51 -4.00 16.08
C ASN A 66 20.99 -4.44 14.70
N PHE A 67 20.52 -3.52 13.85
CA PHE A 67 20.06 -3.88 12.51
C PHE A 67 21.27 -4.15 11.60
N SER A 68 21.78 -5.38 11.67
CA SER A 68 22.77 -5.95 10.76
C SER A 68 22.05 -6.54 9.55
N GLY A 69 21.62 -5.65 8.66
CA GLY A 69 21.09 -6.02 7.34
C GLY A 69 22.18 -6.42 6.37
#